data_AF-A0A966UM39-F1
#
_entry.id   AF-A0A966UM39-F1
#
_cell.length_a   1.000
_cell.length_b   1.000
_cell.length_c   1.000
_cell.angle_alpha   90.00
_cell.angle_beta   90.00
_cell.angle_gamma   90.00
#
_symmetry.space_group_name_H-M   'P 1'
#
loop_
_entity.id
_entity.type
_entity.pdbx_description
1 polymer ?
#
loop_
_entity_poly.entity_id
_entity_poly.type
_entity_poly.pdbx_seq_one_letter_code
_entity_poly.pdbx_strand_id
1 'polypeptide(L)'
;GAKMHVELVSNPSHLETVNPVVLGTVRALQDQIEPPLAYSVLPLSIHGDAAFAGQGVVAECLAMSDTSGYRVGGTIHLIIDNQIGFTTSPEYARSSQYCSDVAKTVQAPIFHVNGDDPEACVRVAQLAFEYRQTFHKDVVIDMICYRRYGHNEGDDPSYTQPLMYKAIAERRSVRKLYVETLVKRGDITVDQAEKSLTDYQAKLQGALEQTRAKTTEKVIAAKPPAPIGVVPHFETGAPRKNLDAVLTQLRNYPSDFMVHPKLLRQFEARDAMVANDGEIDWATGEALAIGSLVLEGTSVRLAGQDSRRGTFSHRHSTLIDYLNESRFVPLAQIPGATGKFWVYDSLLSEYAALGFEYG
;
A
#
# COMPACT_ATOMS: atom_id res chain seq x y z
N GLY A 1 -25.87 9.80 8.61
CA GLY A 1 -24.42 10.02 8.40
C GLY A 1 -23.96 9.32 7.15
N ALA A 2 -22.81 9.70 6.60
CA ALA A 2 -22.19 8.97 5.50
C ALA A 2 -21.75 7.56 5.96
N LYS A 3 -21.77 6.58 5.04
CA LYS A 3 -21.23 5.23 5.28
C LYS A 3 -19.80 5.17 4.75
N MET A 4 -18.90 4.53 5.49
CA MET A 4 -17.51 4.33 5.11
C MET A 4 -17.22 2.83 5.06
N HIS A 5 -16.60 2.37 3.97
CA HIS A 5 -16.10 1.00 3.87
C HIS A 5 -14.73 0.92 4.56
N VAL A 6 -14.52 -0.11 5.37
CA VAL A 6 -13.25 -0.36 6.06
C VAL A 6 -12.84 -1.79 5.76
N GLU A 7 -11.61 -1.95 5.29
CA GLU A 7 -11.03 -3.25 4.96
C GLU A 7 -9.67 -3.39 5.66
N LEU A 8 -9.43 -4.58 6.22
CA LEU A 8 -8.16 -4.93 6.83
C LEU A 8 -7.48 -5.98 5.95
N VAL A 9 -6.34 -5.59 5.37
CA VAL A 9 -5.56 -6.48 4.50
C VAL A 9 -4.97 -7.62 5.32
N SER A 10 -5.08 -8.84 4.81
CA SER A 10 -4.47 -10.02 5.44
C SER A 10 -2.96 -9.98 5.32
N ASN A 11 -2.25 -10.32 6.40
CA ASN A 11 -0.79 -10.26 6.46
C ASN A 11 -0.15 -11.55 6.98
N PRO A 12 1.07 -11.89 6.54
CA PRO A 12 1.86 -12.93 7.19
C PRO A 12 2.43 -12.41 8.52
N SER A 13 3.06 -13.31 9.30
CA SER A 13 3.82 -12.93 10.50
C SER A 13 5.11 -12.13 10.19
N HIS A 14 5.53 -12.05 8.92
CA HIS A 14 6.65 -11.22 8.50
C HIS A 14 6.22 -9.76 8.58
N LEU A 15 6.69 -9.07 9.63
CA LEU A 15 6.27 -7.71 9.94
C LEU A 15 6.60 -6.77 8.78
N GLU A 16 5.77 -5.74 8.59
CA GLU A 16 5.89 -4.70 7.56
C GLU A 16 5.74 -5.18 6.10
N THR A 17 5.77 -6.49 5.80
CA THR A 17 5.54 -7.04 4.46
C THR A 17 4.21 -6.62 3.83
N VAL A 18 3.19 -6.37 4.66
CA VAL A 18 1.85 -5.98 4.19
C VAL A 18 1.77 -4.51 3.76
N ASN A 19 2.70 -3.65 4.19
CA ASN A 19 2.67 -2.23 3.87
C ASN A 19 2.59 -1.95 2.36
N PRO A 20 3.47 -2.50 1.49
CA PRO A 20 3.36 -2.27 0.06
C PRO A 20 2.07 -2.85 -0.54
N VAL A 21 1.55 -3.96 0.01
CA VAL A 21 0.28 -4.55 -0.43
C VAL A 21 -0.88 -3.59 -0.16
N VAL A 22 -0.92 -2.95 1.01
CA VAL A 22 -1.93 -1.92 1.32
C VAL A 22 -1.84 -0.75 0.31
N LEU A 23 -0.62 -0.29 0.00
CA LEU A 23 -0.42 0.79 -0.97
C LEU A 23 -0.89 0.39 -2.37
N GLY A 24 -0.58 -0.83 -2.82
CA GLY A 24 -1.04 -1.41 -4.08
C GLY A 24 -2.56 -1.47 -4.17
N THR A 25 -3.21 -2.06 -3.17
CA THR A 25 -4.67 -2.19 -3.12
C THR A 25 -5.36 -0.82 -3.10
N VAL A 26 -4.85 0.13 -2.32
CA VAL A 26 -5.36 1.50 -2.32
C VAL A 26 -5.19 2.14 -3.70
N ARG A 27 -4.05 1.93 -4.35
CA ARG A 27 -3.82 2.47 -5.70
C ARG A 27 -4.79 1.86 -6.71
N ALA A 28 -4.98 0.54 -6.68
CA ALA A 28 -5.91 -0.15 -7.57
C ALA A 28 -7.34 0.39 -7.42
N LEU A 29 -7.79 0.64 -6.19
CA LEU A 29 -9.08 1.27 -5.91
C LEU A 29 -9.13 2.71 -6.43
N GLN A 30 -8.06 3.49 -6.25
CA GLN A 30 -8.00 4.88 -6.71
C GLN A 30 -7.97 5.01 -8.24
N ASP A 31 -7.35 4.07 -8.97
CA ASP A 31 -7.28 4.08 -10.43
C ASP A 31 -8.68 3.90 -11.09
N GLN A 32 -9.67 3.43 -10.32
CA GLN A 32 -11.09 3.33 -10.72
C GLN A 32 -11.91 4.59 -10.41
N ILE A 33 -11.31 5.61 -9.78
CA ILE A 33 -12.01 6.82 -9.32
C ILE A 33 -11.67 8.00 -10.23
N GLU A 34 -12.71 8.70 -10.67
CA GLU A 34 -12.61 9.92 -11.46
C GLU A 34 -13.09 11.14 -10.62
N PRO A 35 -12.42 12.31 -10.70
CA PRO A 35 -11.20 12.55 -11.46
C PRO A 35 -9.98 11.85 -10.83
N PRO A 36 -8.93 11.57 -11.62
CA PRO A 36 -7.71 10.95 -11.10
C PRO A 36 -7.09 11.82 -10.01
N LEU A 37 -6.39 11.18 -9.07
CA LEU A 37 -5.72 11.84 -7.94
C LEU A 37 -6.68 12.56 -6.96
N ALA A 38 -7.96 12.14 -6.90
CA ALA A 38 -8.90 12.60 -5.87
C ALA A 38 -8.57 12.08 -4.45
N TYR A 39 -7.76 11.02 -4.35
CA TYR A 39 -7.28 10.41 -3.10
C TYR A 39 -8.36 10.12 -2.04
N SER A 40 -9.56 9.73 -2.50
CA SER A 40 -10.73 9.42 -1.66
C SER A 40 -10.66 8.05 -0.97
N VAL A 41 -9.62 7.26 -1.24
CA VAL A 41 -9.28 6.03 -0.50
C VAL A 41 -8.09 6.36 0.40
N LEU A 42 -8.23 6.11 1.70
CA LEU A 42 -7.23 6.45 2.73
C LEU A 42 -6.46 5.19 3.17
N PRO A 43 -5.14 5.11 2.91
CA PRO A 43 -4.30 4.10 3.53
C PRO A 43 -3.97 4.47 4.98
N LEU A 44 -4.10 3.47 5.86
CA LEU A 44 -3.67 3.51 7.26
C LEU A 44 -2.77 2.30 7.51
N SER A 45 -1.54 2.55 7.95
CA SER A 45 -0.58 1.49 8.30
C SER A 45 -0.27 1.56 9.80
N ILE A 46 -0.30 0.40 10.47
CA ILE A 46 -0.04 0.28 11.90
C ILE A 46 1.23 -0.54 12.09
N HIS A 47 2.15 -0.01 12.88
CA HIS A 47 3.51 -0.54 13.02
C HIS A 47 3.86 -0.79 14.48
N GLY A 48 4.82 -1.69 14.72
CA GLY A 48 5.56 -1.74 15.99
C GLY A 48 6.84 -0.90 15.89
N ASP A 49 7.32 -0.31 16.98
CA ASP A 49 8.51 0.55 16.99
C ASP A 49 9.76 -0.12 16.42
N ALA A 50 10.06 -1.34 16.86
CA ALA A 50 11.23 -2.09 16.40
C ALA A 50 11.12 -2.48 14.92
N ALA A 51 9.92 -2.86 14.46
CA ALA A 51 9.70 -3.28 13.08
C ALA A 51 9.74 -2.09 12.11
N PHE A 52 9.13 -0.96 12.49
CA PHE A 52 9.14 0.28 11.70
C PHE A 52 10.57 0.78 11.46
N ALA A 53 11.42 0.73 12.48
CA ALA A 53 12.81 1.18 12.38
C ALA A 53 13.74 0.15 11.71
N GLY A 54 13.42 -1.15 11.79
CA GLY A 54 14.32 -2.23 11.42
C GLY A 54 14.06 -2.90 10.07
N GLN A 55 12.83 -2.88 9.55
CA GLN A 55 12.49 -3.54 8.28
C GLN A 55 12.70 -2.62 7.09
N GLY A 56 13.59 -3.01 6.16
CA GLY A 56 13.93 -2.21 4.97
C GLY A 56 12.73 -1.87 4.07
N VAL A 57 11.72 -2.74 4.04
CA VAL A 57 10.48 -2.54 3.26
C VAL A 57 9.71 -1.28 3.69
N VAL A 58 9.86 -0.82 4.94
CA VAL A 58 9.28 0.45 5.42
C VAL A 58 9.91 1.63 4.68
N ALA A 59 11.23 1.68 4.61
CA ALA A 59 11.95 2.72 3.89
C ALA A 59 11.66 2.68 2.39
N GLU A 60 11.53 1.49 1.80
CA GLU A 60 11.13 1.32 0.40
C GLU A 60 9.71 1.86 0.13
N CYS A 61 8.74 1.59 1.02
CA CYS A 61 7.38 2.12 0.92
C CYS A 61 7.36 3.66 1.07
N LEU A 62 8.11 4.21 2.01
CA LEU A 62 8.24 5.66 2.16
C LEU A 62 8.82 6.27 0.88
N ALA A 63 9.87 5.68 0.31
CA ALA A 63 10.46 6.13 -0.96
C ALA A 63 9.46 6.11 -2.13
N MET A 64 8.45 5.23 -2.09
CA MET A 64 7.37 5.21 -3.09
C MET A 64 6.34 6.34 -2.94
N SER A 65 6.18 6.90 -1.73
CA SER A 65 5.05 7.75 -1.33
C SER A 65 4.70 8.89 -2.31
N ASP A 66 5.69 9.45 -3.01
CA ASP A 66 5.52 10.52 -3.99
C ASP A 66 6.02 10.19 -5.40
N THR A 67 6.42 8.94 -5.65
CA THR A 67 6.92 8.55 -6.98
C THR A 67 5.79 8.24 -7.95
N SER A 68 5.96 8.69 -9.20
CA SER A 68 4.98 8.47 -10.27
C SER A 68 4.77 6.97 -10.49
N GLY A 69 3.51 6.53 -10.39
CA GLY A 69 3.16 5.12 -10.52
C GLY A 69 2.83 4.43 -9.20
N TYR A 70 3.29 4.97 -8.07
CA TYR A 70 3.04 4.42 -6.73
C TYR A 70 2.26 5.35 -5.80
N ARG A 71 2.32 6.67 -6.04
CA ARG A 71 1.65 7.66 -5.18
C ARG A 71 0.16 7.36 -4.94
N VAL A 72 -0.23 7.34 -3.66
CA VAL A 72 -1.61 7.11 -3.18
C VAL A 72 -2.21 8.28 -2.38
N GLY A 73 -1.54 9.44 -2.40
CA GLY A 73 -2.04 10.65 -1.74
C GLY A 73 -1.73 10.73 -0.25
N GLY A 74 -0.68 10.06 0.20
CA GLY A 74 -0.23 10.06 1.59
C GLY A 74 -0.88 8.97 2.43
N THR A 75 -0.05 8.30 3.24
CA THR A 75 -0.42 7.29 4.22
C THR A 75 -0.37 7.85 5.63
N ILE A 76 -1.38 7.54 6.45
CA ILE A 76 -1.29 7.79 7.89
C ILE A 76 -0.61 6.58 8.52
N HIS A 77 0.54 6.81 9.15
CA HIS A 77 1.28 5.78 9.87
C HIS A 77 1.04 5.94 11.37
N LEU A 78 0.58 4.87 12.02
CA LEU A 78 0.48 4.81 13.48
C LEU A 78 1.51 3.82 14.00
N ILE A 79 2.54 4.31 14.68
CA ILE A 79 3.51 3.47 15.37
C ILE A 79 3.01 3.27 16.81
N ILE A 80 2.81 2.01 17.18
CA ILE A 80 2.57 1.60 18.56
C ILE A 80 3.93 1.44 19.22
N ASP A 81 4.52 2.56 19.68
CA ASP A 81 5.82 2.55 20.33
C ASP A 81 5.68 2.15 21.80
N ASN A 82 5.65 0.84 22.02
CA ASN A 82 5.61 0.26 23.36
C ASN A 82 7.01 0.16 24.00
N GLN A 83 8.03 0.71 23.33
CA GLN A 83 9.42 0.80 23.74
C GLN A 83 10.12 -0.56 23.89
N ILE A 84 9.67 -1.61 23.20
CA ILE A 84 10.31 -2.94 23.25
C ILE A 84 9.92 -3.87 22.07
N GLY A 85 10.91 -4.32 21.31
CA GLY A 85 10.75 -5.36 20.29
C GLY A 85 11.07 -6.75 20.84
N PHE A 86 10.06 -7.58 21.12
CA PHE A 86 10.24 -8.87 21.81
C PHE A 86 10.94 -8.68 23.18
N THR A 87 12.25 -8.92 23.26
CA THR A 87 13.14 -8.71 24.43
C THR A 87 14.21 -7.64 24.16
N THR A 88 14.15 -6.93 23.03
CA THR A 88 15.16 -5.97 22.60
C THR A 88 14.70 -4.54 22.92
N SER A 89 15.50 -3.85 23.73
CA SER A 89 15.27 -2.43 24.07
C SER A 89 15.60 -1.49 22.90
N PRO A 90 15.02 -0.28 22.85
CA PRO A 90 15.22 0.71 21.80
C PRO A 90 16.67 0.99 21.41
N GLU A 91 17.56 1.09 22.39
CA GLU A 91 18.99 1.39 22.20
C GLU A 91 19.76 0.29 21.43
N TYR A 92 19.18 -0.91 21.31
CA TYR A 92 19.71 -2.02 20.52
C TYR A 92 18.94 -2.26 19.22
N ALA A 93 17.79 -1.61 19.03
CA ALA A 93 16.90 -1.82 17.90
C ALA A 93 17.10 -0.79 16.77
N ARG A 94 17.70 0.36 17.06
CA ARG A 94 17.88 1.46 16.10
C ARG A 94 19.08 2.35 16.43
N SER A 95 19.54 3.10 15.43
CA SER A 95 20.71 3.99 15.53
C SER A 95 20.37 5.48 15.70
N SER A 96 19.10 5.81 15.94
CA SER A 96 18.61 7.17 16.12
C SER A 96 17.65 7.25 17.31
N GLN A 97 17.31 8.47 17.73
CA GLN A 97 16.51 8.69 18.93
C GLN A 97 15.10 8.09 18.83
N TYR A 98 14.41 8.33 17.72
CA TYR A 98 13.01 7.95 17.55
C TYR A 98 12.86 6.81 16.55
N CYS A 99 11.93 5.88 16.82
CA CYS A 99 11.60 4.82 15.87
C CYS A 99 11.07 5.39 14.54
N SER A 100 10.42 6.55 14.60
CA SER A 100 9.86 7.29 13.47
C SER A 100 10.89 8.00 12.58
N ASP A 101 12.19 8.01 12.94
CA ASP A 101 13.21 8.76 12.18
C ASP A 101 13.38 8.29 10.74
N VAL A 102 13.03 7.04 10.41
CA VAL A 102 13.03 6.53 9.02
C VAL A 102 12.12 7.37 8.11
N ALA A 103 11.05 7.96 8.63
CA ALA A 103 10.12 8.80 7.88
C ALA A 103 10.71 10.16 7.48
N LYS A 104 11.82 10.58 8.09
CA LYS A 104 12.54 11.81 7.71
C LYS A 104 13.15 11.73 6.32
N THR A 105 13.37 10.52 5.79
CA THR A 105 13.88 10.29 4.42
C THR A 105 13.00 10.93 3.35
N VAL A 106 11.69 11.08 3.63
CA VAL A 106 10.70 11.71 2.74
C VAL A 106 10.10 12.98 3.32
N GLN A 107 10.72 13.52 4.38
CA GLN A 107 10.29 14.75 5.06
C GLN A 107 8.83 14.70 5.57
N ALA A 108 8.33 13.51 5.91
CA ALA A 108 7.01 13.37 6.52
C ALA A 108 6.99 14.02 7.92
N PRO A 109 5.93 14.77 8.29
CA PRO A 109 5.78 15.24 9.66
C PRO A 109 5.59 14.06 10.62
N ILE A 110 6.13 14.23 11.82
CA ILE A 110 6.09 13.23 12.88
C ILE A 110 5.49 13.90 14.12
N PHE A 111 4.40 13.31 14.63
CA PHE A 111 3.78 13.70 15.89
C PHE A 111 4.06 12.65 16.94
N HIS A 112 4.87 12.99 17.94
CA HIS A 112 5.04 12.15 19.13
C HIS A 112 3.94 12.48 20.13
N VAL A 113 3.25 11.46 20.62
CA VAL A 113 2.16 11.63 21.57
C VAL A 113 2.23 10.60 22.69
N ASN A 114 1.95 11.06 23.91
CA ASN A 114 1.90 10.18 25.08
C ASN A 114 0.62 9.36 25.07
N GLY A 115 0.73 8.03 24.95
CA GLY A 115 -0.39 7.10 24.96
C GLY A 115 -1.22 7.11 26.24
N ASP A 116 -0.70 7.67 27.33
CA ASP A 116 -1.44 7.86 28.59
C ASP A 116 -2.35 9.10 28.58
N ASP A 117 -2.33 9.92 27.52
CA ASP A 117 -3.24 11.04 27.30
C ASP A 117 -4.15 10.78 26.08
N PRO A 118 -5.30 10.13 26.27
CA PRO A 118 -6.23 9.82 25.19
C PRO A 118 -6.74 11.05 24.43
N GLU A 119 -6.90 12.20 25.10
CA GLU A 119 -7.35 13.43 24.45
C GLU A 119 -6.28 14.01 23.52
N ALA A 120 -5.00 13.92 23.91
CA ALA A 120 -3.89 14.30 23.04
C ALA A 120 -3.76 13.34 21.84
N CYS A 121 -3.92 12.02 22.06
CA CYS A 121 -3.91 11.04 20.96
C CYS A 121 -4.99 11.34 19.92
N VAL A 122 -6.22 11.65 20.35
CA VAL A 122 -7.31 12.02 19.43
C VAL A 122 -6.99 13.32 18.68
N ARG A 123 -6.46 14.33 19.37
CA ARG A 123 -6.06 15.61 18.75
C ARG A 123 -4.98 15.42 17.68
N VAL A 124 -3.98 14.60 17.97
CA VAL A 124 -2.90 14.28 17.01
C VAL A 124 -3.42 13.47 15.83
N ALA A 125 -4.34 12.52 16.06
CA ALA A 125 -4.98 11.76 14.97
C ALA A 125 -5.79 12.67 14.03
N GLN A 126 -6.53 13.65 14.58
CA GLN A 126 -7.24 14.66 13.80
C GLN A 126 -6.27 15.52 12.99
N LEU A 127 -5.20 16.02 13.62
CA LEU A 127 -4.19 16.84 12.95
C LEU A 127 -3.47 16.08 11.83
N ALA A 128 -3.12 14.80 12.06
CA ALA A 128 -2.52 13.96 11.04
C ALA A 128 -3.47 13.73 9.85
N PHE A 129 -4.74 13.47 10.12
CA PHE A 129 -5.76 13.36 9.07
C PHE A 129 -5.91 14.66 8.28
N GLU A 130 -6.02 15.81 8.95
CA GLU A 130 -6.10 17.13 8.30
C GLU A 130 -4.86 17.44 7.46
N TYR A 131 -3.66 17.13 7.97
CA TYR A 131 -2.42 17.25 7.21
C TYR A 131 -2.45 16.40 5.95
N ARG A 132 -2.78 15.11 6.06
CA ARG A 132 -2.85 14.20 4.91
C ARG A 132 -3.88 14.68 3.89
N GLN A 133 -5.04 15.13 4.33
CA GLN A 133 -6.09 15.67 3.46
C GLN A 133 -5.68 16.97 2.76
N THR A 134 -4.88 17.80 3.41
CA THR A 134 -4.44 19.11 2.86
C THR A 134 -3.27 18.96 1.90
N PHE A 135 -2.29 18.12 2.24
CA PHE A 135 -1.00 18.05 1.53
C PHE A 135 -0.84 16.80 0.67
N HIS A 136 -1.66 15.77 0.89
CA HIS A 136 -1.57 14.48 0.20
C HIS A 136 -0.17 13.85 0.28
N LYS A 137 0.36 13.83 1.50
CA LYS A 137 1.68 13.32 1.91
C LYS A 137 1.56 12.42 3.13
N ASP A 138 2.53 11.53 3.30
CA ASP A 138 2.63 10.66 4.46
C ASP A 138 2.77 11.47 5.74
N VAL A 139 2.22 10.94 6.84
CA VAL A 139 2.30 11.53 8.19
C VAL A 139 2.41 10.43 9.22
N VAL A 140 3.27 10.63 10.21
CA VAL A 140 3.56 9.64 11.24
C VAL A 140 3.05 10.10 12.59
N ILE A 141 2.31 9.23 13.26
CA ILE A 141 1.96 9.34 14.68
C ILE A 141 2.80 8.31 15.42
N ASP A 142 3.70 8.79 16.27
CA ASP A 142 4.48 7.98 17.20
C ASP A 142 3.78 7.99 18.56
N MET A 143 2.99 6.95 18.82
CA MET A 143 2.23 6.81 20.06
C MET A 143 3.05 6.06 21.10
N ILE A 144 3.74 6.83 21.94
CA ILE A 144 4.61 6.32 23.00
C ILE A 144 3.75 5.74 24.11
N CYS A 145 3.81 4.43 24.28
CA CYS A 145 3.04 3.66 25.25
C CYS A 145 3.92 2.60 25.94
N TYR A 146 3.31 1.52 26.43
CA TYR A 146 4.02 0.42 27.10
C TYR A 146 3.30 -0.91 26.85
N ARG A 147 4.04 -2.02 26.88
CA ARG A 147 3.48 -3.38 26.78
C ARG A 147 3.21 -3.94 28.17
N ARG A 148 1.94 -4.18 28.52
CA ARG A 148 1.55 -4.58 29.89
C ARG A 148 2.09 -5.96 30.29
N TYR A 149 2.13 -6.89 29.34
CA TYR A 149 2.58 -8.28 29.53
C TYR A 149 3.85 -8.55 28.71
N GLY A 150 4.30 -9.81 28.67
CA GLY A 150 5.38 -10.26 27.77
C GLY A 150 5.06 -10.04 26.30
N HIS A 151 5.94 -10.49 25.40
CA HIS A 151 5.68 -10.36 23.95
C HIS A 151 4.42 -11.11 23.53
N ASN A 152 4.18 -12.24 24.19
CA ASN A 152 2.88 -12.90 24.28
C ASN A 152 2.50 -13.04 25.76
N GLU A 153 1.25 -13.39 26.04
CA GLU A 153 0.72 -13.42 27.41
C GLU A 153 1.31 -14.55 28.28
N GLY A 154 1.96 -15.55 27.67
CA GLY A 154 2.65 -16.64 28.37
C GLY A 154 4.14 -16.39 28.63
N ASP A 155 4.68 -15.28 28.13
CA ASP A 155 6.08 -14.91 28.24
C ASP A 155 6.35 -14.03 29.48
N ASP A 156 7.48 -14.26 30.16
CA ASP A 156 7.89 -13.48 31.33
C ASP A 156 8.99 -12.48 30.93
N PRO A 157 8.64 -11.20 30.75
CA PRO A 157 9.57 -10.19 30.27
C PRO A 157 10.56 -9.72 31.34
N SER A 158 10.36 -10.09 32.61
CA SER A 158 11.27 -9.70 33.69
C SER A 158 12.67 -10.32 33.54
N TYR A 159 12.80 -11.37 32.73
CA TYR A 159 14.09 -12.00 32.43
C TYR A 159 15.05 -11.06 31.68
N THR A 160 14.52 -10.08 30.95
CA THR A 160 15.34 -9.18 30.12
C THR A 160 15.07 -7.70 30.39
N GLN A 161 13.86 -7.30 30.83
CA GLN A 161 13.51 -5.91 31.17
C GLN A 161 12.94 -5.74 32.60
N PRO A 162 13.66 -6.16 33.66
CA PRO A 162 13.12 -6.17 35.02
C PRO A 162 12.73 -4.78 35.55
N LEU A 163 13.52 -3.74 35.24
CA LEU A 163 13.24 -2.39 35.74
C LEU A 163 12.06 -1.73 35.03
N MET A 164 11.95 -1.91 33.71
CA MET A 164 10.81 -1.42 32.92
C MET A 164 9.52 -2.06 33.42
N TYR A 165 9.50 -3.38 33.61
CA TYR A 165 8.31 -4.09 34.06
C TYR A 165 7.97 -3.84 35.53
N LYS A 166 8.95 -3.53 36.38
CA LYS A 166 8.69 -2.99 37.72
C LYS A 166 7.92 -1.66 37.64
N ALA A 167 8.37 -0.73 36.80
CA ALA A 167 7.69 0.56 36.62
C ALA A 167 6.28 0.39 36.02
N ILE A 168 6.10 -0.52 35.05
CA ILE A 168 4.79 -0.84 34.47
C ILE A 168 3.85 -1.44 35.52
N ALA A 169 4.34 -2.32 36.40
CA ALA A 169 3.54 -2.94 37.45
C ALA A 169 3.04 -1.92 38.48
N GLU A 170 3.86 -0.92 38.82
CA GLU A 170 3.50 0.19 39.72
C GLU A 170 2.54 1.20 39.06
N ARG A 171 2.41 1.17 37.73
CA ARG A 171 1.56 2.09 36.97
C ARG A 171 0.10 1.59 36.89
N ARG A 172 -0.83 2.51 37.15
CA ARG A 172 -2.26 2.32 36.86
C ARG A 172 -2.48 2.33 35.35
N SER A 173 -3.44 1.54 34.86
CA SER A 173 -3.74 1.49 33.43
C SER A 173 -4.23 2.84 32.88
N VAL A 174 -3.99 3.08 31.59
CA VAL A 174 -4.48 4.26 30.86
C VAL A 174 -5.97 4.51 31.11
N ARG A 175 -6.80 3.47 31.02
CA ARG A 175 -8.24 3.56 31.31
C ARG A 175 -8.50 4.11 32.71
N LYS A 176 -7.80 3.60 33.72
CA LYS A 176 -8.01 4.03 35.11
C LYS A 176 -7.60 5.50 35.30
N LEU A 177 -6.45 5.88 34.75
CA LEU A 177 -5.97 7.27 34.80
C LEU A 177 -6.95 8.23 34.13
N TYR A 178 -7.47 7.87 32.96
CA TYR A 178 -8.39 8.73 32.21
C TYR A 178 -9.78 8.81 32.87
N VAL A 179 -10.32 7.69 33.38
CA VAL A 179 -11.58 7.70 34.15
C VAL A 179 -11.45 8.58 35.40
N GLU A 180 -10.36 8.46 36.17
CA GLU A 180 -10.14 9.33 37.33
C GLU A 180 -10.08 10.81 36.94
N THR A 181 -9.52 11.12 35.78
CA THR A 181 -9.44 12.49 35.25
C THR A 181 -10.84 13.02 34.90
N LEU A 182 -11.64 12.26 34.17
CA LEU A 182 -13.01 12.64 33.79
C LEU A 182 -13.92 12.81 35.01
N VAL A 183 -13.80 11.91 36.01
CA VAL A 183 -14.57 12.03 37.27
C VAL A 183 -14.17 13.27 38.04
N LYS A 184 -12.86 13.57 38.16
CA LYS A 184 -12.38 14.79 38.84
C LYS A 184 -12.83 16.07 38.14
N ARG A 185 -12.96 16.05 36.81
CA ARG A 185 -13.47 17.18 36.00
C ARG A 185 -14.99 17.30 36.07
N GLY A 186 -15.69 16.25 36.52
CA GLY A 186 -17.15 16.19 36.54
C GLY A 186 -17.77 15.83 35.20
N ASP A 187 -16.98 15.39 34.22
CA ASP A 187 -17.45 15.02 32.87
C ASP A 187 -18.27 13.72 32.91
N ILE A 188 -17.95 12.82 33.85
CA ILE A 188 -18.71 11.59 34.13
C ILE A 188 -18.75 11.34 35.65
N THR A 189 -19.73 10.55 36.10
CA THR A 189 -19.78 10.04 37.47
C THR A 189 -19.06 8.69 37.61
N VAL A 190 -18.74 8.29 38.85
CA VAL A 190 -18.19 6.95 39.14
C VAL A 190 -19.15 5.86 38.67
N ASP A 191 -20.44 6.00 38.98
CA ASP A 191 -21.48 5.06 38.57
C ASP A 191 -21.56 4.89 37.04
N GLN A 192 -21.40 5.98 36.28
CA GLN A 192 -21.35 5.92 34.81
C GLN A 192 -20.12 5.14 34.31
N ALA A 193 -18.96 5.35 34.93
CA ALA A 193 -17.72 4.66 34.57
C ALA A 193 -17.76 3.16 34.90
N GLU A 194 -18.37 2.78 36.02
CA GLU A 194 -18.60 1.38 36.41
C GLU A 194 -19.62 0.71 35.50
N LYS A 195 -20.75 1.36 35.26
CA LYS A 195 -21.78 0.86 34.33
C LYS A 195 -21.20 0.61 32.94
N SER A 196 -20.38 1.53 32.42
CA SER A 196 -19.73 1.34 31.12
C SER A 196 -18.85 0.07 31.07
N LEU A 197 -18.18 -0.28 32.18
CA LEU A 197 -17.39 -1.51 32.25
C LEU A 197 -18.27 -2.75 32.26
N THR A 198 -19.31 -2.76 33.09
CA THR A 198 -20.28 -3.86 33.19
C THR A 198 -20.97 -4.09 31.85
N ASP A 199 -21.41 -3.02 31.19
CA ASP A 199 -22.06 -3.09 29.88
C ASP A 199 -21.12 -3.71 28.83
N TYR A 200 -19.83 -3.37 28.85
CA TYR A 200 -18.85 -3.94 27.93
C TYR A 200 -18.58 -5.43 28.22
N GLN A 201 -18.44 -5.81 29.49
CA GLN A 201 -18.28 -7.21 29.89
C GLN A 201 -19.50 -8.06 29.48
N ALA A 202 -20.71 -7.54 29.68
CA ALA A 202 -21.94 -8.21 29.26
C ALA A 202 -21.99 -8.41 27.74
N LYS A 203 -21.52 -7.43 26.95
CA LYS A 203 -21.41 -7.58 25.48
C LYS A 203 -20.43 -8.69 25.08
N LEU A 204 -19.25 -8.76 25.70
CA LEU A 204 -18.28 -9.82 25.43
C LEU A 204 -18.81 -11.20 25.84
N GLN A 205 -19.46 -11.29 26.99
CA GLN A 205 -20.08 -12.52 27.47
C GLN A 205 -21.20 -12.99 26.53
N GLY A 206 -22.06 -12.07 26.10
CA GLY A 206 -23.11 -12.37 25.12
C GLY A 206 -22.55 -12.84 23.77
N ALA A 207 -21.45 -12.24 23.29
CA ALA A 207 -20.78 -12.70 22.06
C ALA A 207 -20.21 -14.12 22.21
N LEU A 208 -19.59 -14.43 23.36
CA LEU A 208 -19.10 -15.78 23.66
C LEU A 208 -20.23 -16.81 23.72
N GLU A 209 -21.33 -16.47 24.39
CA GLU A 209 -22.52 -17.34 24.48
C GLU A 209 -23.15 -17.59 23.12
N GLN A 210 -23.31 -16.55 22.29
CA GLN A 210 -23.76 -16.68 20.91
C GLN A 210 -22.84 -17.59 20.08
N THR A 211 -21.53 -17.46 20.26
CA THR A 211 -20.53 -18.27 19.53
C THR A 211 -20.58 -19.73 19.97
N ARG A 212 -20.80 -20.01 21.27
CA ARG A 212 -20.98 -21.36 21.81
C ARG A 212 -22.33 -21.98 21.41
N ALA A 213 -23.38 -21.17 21.32
CA ALA A 213 -24.73 -21.61 20.97
C ALA A 213 -24.89 -21.86 19.46
N LYS A 214 -24.19 -21.10 18.61
CA LYS A 214 -24.09 -21.41 17.19
C LYS A 214 -23.23 -22.66 17.00
N THR A 215 -23.81 -23.73 16.44
CA THR A 215 -23.01 -24.82 15.85
C THR A 215 -22.07 -24.19 14.85
N THR A 216 -20.76 -24.39 14.99
CA THR A 216 -19.69 -23.77 14.18
C THR A 216 -20.18 -23.48 12.76
N GLU A 217 -20.53 -22.23 12.48
CA GLU A 217 -20.51 -21.76 11.10
C GLU A 217 -19.09 -22.07 10.65
N LYS A 218 -18.95 -22.97 9.65
CA LYS A 218 -17.65 -23.36 9.12
C LYS A 218 -16.89 -22.07 8.91
N VAL A 219 -15.78 -21.88 9.63
CA VAL A 219 -14.87 -20.76 9.40
C VAL A 219 -14.57 -20.78 7.90
N ILE A 220 -15.18 -19.86 7.16
CA ILE A 220 -14.88 -19.67 5.75
C ILE A 220 -13.61 -18.82 5.75
N ALA A 221 -12.50 -19.39 6.23
CA ALA A 221 -11.27 -19.09 5.53
C ALA A 221 -11.61 -19.43 4.07
N ALA A 222 -11.51 -18.44 3.17
CA ALA A 222 -11.70 -18.70 1.76
C ALA A 222 -10.82 -19.91 1.47
N LYS A 223 -11.46 -21.04 1.10
CA LYS A 223 -10.68 -22.24 0.78
C LYS A 223 -9.67 -21.77 -0.26
N PRO A 224 -8.39 -22.18 -0.15
CA PRO A 224 -7.47 -21.97 -1.26
C PRO A 224 -8.22 -22.38 -2.53
N PRO A 225 -8.22 -21.54 -3.58
CA PRO A 225 -8.91 -21.88 -4.80
C PRO A 225 -8.50 -23.30 -5.17
N ALA A 226 -9.47 -24.16 -5.46
CA ALA A 226 -9.18 -25.55 -5.76
C ALA A 226 -8.13 -25.57 -6.87
N PRO A 227 -7.05 -26.36 -6.74
CA PRO A 227 -6.02 -26.40 -7.76
C PRO A 227 -6.69 -26.75 -9.09
N ILE A 228 -6.66 -25.80 -10.03
CA ILE A 228 -7.40 -25.85 -11.29
C ILE A 228 -6.79 -26.94 -12.21
N GLY A 229 -5.63 -27.49 -11.84
CA GLY A 229 -4.90 -28.48 -12.61
C GLY A 229 -4.37 -27.88 -13.92
N VAL A 230 -4.13 -28.73 -14.92
CA VAL A 230 -3.88 -28.25 -16.29
C VAL A 230 -5.19 -27.70 -16.82
N VAL A 231 -5.26 -26.39 -16.98
CA VAL A 231 -6.43 -25.73 -17.59
C VAL A 231 -6.59 -26.18 -19.04
N PRO A 232 -7.83 -26.33 -19.55
CA PRO A 232 -8.07 -26.53 -20.97
C PRO A 232 -7.43 -25.40 -21.79
N HIS A 233 -7.12 -25.68 -23.05
CA HIS A 233 -6.71 -24.63 -23.98
C HIS A 233 -7.80 -23.55 -24.03
N PHE A 234 -7.38 -22.29 -23.85
CA PHE A 234 -8.25 -21.13 -24.03
C PHE A 234 -7.91 -20.44 -25.36
N GLU A 235 -8.95 -20.13 -26.13
CA GLU A 235 -8.83 -19.32 -27.35
C GLU A 235 -8.36 -17.91 -26.96
N THR A 236 -7.13 -17.59 -27.32
CA THR A 236 -6.45 -16.32 -27.00
C THR A 236 -6.23 -15.44 -28.24
N GLY A 237 -6.76 -15.87 -29.39
CA GLY A 237 -6.68 -15.10 -30.63
C GLY A 237 -7.51 -13.82 -30.56
N ALA A 238 -6.94 -12.71 -31.04
CA ALA A 238 -7.65 -11.45 -31.20
C ALA A 238 -8.09 -11.24 -32.67
N PRO A 239 -9.19 -10.52 -32.93
CA PRO A 239 -9.60 -10.17 -34.29
C PRO A 239 -8.49 -9.44 -35.02
N ARG A 240 -8.24 -9.80 -36.29
CA ARG A 240 -7.18 -9.17 -37.11
C ARG A 240 -7.27 -7.64 -37.13
N LYS A 241 -8.50 -7.11 -37.19
CA LYS A 241 -8.78 -5.66 -37.11
C LYS A 241 -8.19 -5.01 -35.84
N ASN A 242 -8.27 -5.68 -34.68
CA ASN A 242 -7.72 -5.15 -33.43
C ASN A 242 -6.19 -5.15 -33.49
N LEU A 243 -5.58 -6.22 -34.01
CA LEU A 243 -4.13 -6.31 -34.19
C LEU A 243 -3.61 -5.21 -35.13
N ASP A 244 -4.29 -4.99 -36.27
CA ASP A 244 -3.93 -3.94 -37.23
C ASP A 244 -4.09 -2.53 -36.62
N ALA A 245 -5.11 -2.32 -35.78
CA ALA A 245 -5.30 -1.07 -35.05
C ALA A 245 -4.14 -0.79 -34.08
N VAL A 246 -3.67 -1.82 -33.36
CA VAL A 246 -2.51 -1.71 -32.47
C VAL A 246 -1.24 -1.37 -33.27
N LEU A 247 -0.95 -2.10 -34.34
CA LEU A 247 0.21 -1.84 -35.21
C LEU A 247 0.20 -0.44 -35.81
N THR A 248 -0.99 0.04 -36.19
CA THR A 248 -1.17 1.42 -36.66
C THR A 248 -0.87 2.41 -35.54
N GLN A 249 -1.41 2.19 -34.34
CA GLN A 249 -1.23 3.10 -33.22
C GLN A 249 0.23 3.19 -32.74
N LEU A 250 1.00 2.10 -32.80
CA LEU A 250 2.43 2.10 -32.45
C LEU A 250 3.27 3.13 -33.25
N ARG A 251 2.74 3.63 -34.37
CA ARG A 251 3.37 4.58 -35.31
C ARG A 251 2.67 5.92 -35.37
N ASN A 252 1.54 6.05 -34.69
CA ASN A 252 0.68 7.22 -34.76
C ASN A 252 1.14 8.27 -33.73
N TYR A 253 2.33 8.82 -33.96
CA TYR A 253 2.89 9.87 -33.12
C TYR A 253 2.19 11.22 -33.41
N PRO A 254 2.14 12.14 -32.43
CA PRO A 254 1.77 13.53 -32.69
C PRO A 254 2.61 14.13 -33.82
N SER A 255 2.03 15.03 -34.62
CA SER A 255 2.70 15.59 -35.81
C SER A 255 3.97 16.38 -35.50
N ASP A 256 4.09 16.87 -34.27
CA ASP A 256 5.23 17.61 -33.73
C ASP A 256 6.20 16.73 -32.91
N PHE A 257 5.95 15.42 -32.82
CA PHE A 257 6.78 14.49 -32.05
C PHE A 257 7.99 14.00 -32.86
N MET A 258 9.20 14.31 -32.39
CA MET A 258 10.44 13.88 -33.03
C MET A 258 10.94 12.56 -32.43
N VAL A 259 10.72 11.45 -33.14
CA VAL A 259 11.28 10.14 -32.76
C VAL A 259 12.81 10.15 -32.91
N HIS A 260 13.52 9.54 -31.97
CA HIS A 260 14.97 9.38 -32.07
C HIS A 260 15.36 8.63 -33.37
N PRO A 261 16.29 9.13 -34.21
CA PRO A 261 16.58 8.58 -35.54
C PRO A 261 16.94 7.09 -35.59
N LYS A 262 17.62 6.56 -34.55
CA LYS A 262 17.92 5.12 -34.45
C LYS A 262 16.69 4.26 -34.16
N LEU A 263 15.71 4.78 -33.41
CA LEU A 263 14.47 4.07 -33.10
C LEU A 263 13.57 4.03 -34.33
N LEU A 264 13.53 5.12 -35.11
CA LEU A 264 12.77 5.15 -36.36
C LEU A 264 13.18 4.00 -37.28
N ARG A 265 14.49 3.78 -37.49
CA ARG A 265 14.99 2.64 -38.29
C ARG A 265 14.57 1.28 -37.74
N GLN A 266 14.53 1.13 -36.41
CA GLN A 266 14.08 -0.11 -35.77
C GLN A 266 12.58 -0.35 -35.99
N PHE A 267 11.77 0.71 -35.94
CA PHE A 267 10.32 0.63 -36.19
C PHE A 267 10.03 0.37 -37.67
N GLU A 268 10.74 1.02 -38.60
CA GLU A 268 10.66 0.74 -40.04
C GLU A 268 11.00 -0.71 -40.36
N ALA A 269 12.00 -1.30 -39.69
CA ALA A 269 12.35 -2.71 -39.86
C ALA A 269 11.23 -3.65 -39.38
N ARG A 270 10.57 -3.33 -38.25
CA ARG A 270 9.40 -4.09 -37.76
C ARG A 270 8.24 -4.01 -38.75
N ASP A 271 7.99 -2.84 -39.31
CA ASP A 271 6.95 -2.64 -40.30
C ASP A 271 7.18 -3.45 -41.57
N ALA A 272 8.43 -3.44 -42.07
CA ALA A 272 8.80 -4.22 -43.24
C ALA A 272 8.60 -5.72 -43.00
N MET A 273 8.98 -6.22 -41.82
CA MET A 273 8.83 -7.64 -41.46
C MET A 273 7.35 -8.05 -41.40
N VAL A 274 6.50 -7.20 -40.81
CA VAL A 274 5.05 -7.45 -40.77
C VAL A 274 4.43 -7.41 -42.16
N ALA A 275 4.83 -6.44 -42.99
CA ALA A 275 4.22 -6.22 -44.31
C ALA A 275 4.68 -7.23 -45.36
N ASN A 276 5.95 -7.62 -45.35
CA ASN A 276 6.54 -8.47 -46.39
C ASN A 276 6.45 -9.96 -46.05
N ASP A 277 6.71 -10.31 -44.78
CA ASP A 277 6.92 -11.70 -44.36
C ASP A 277 5.76 -12.21 -43.49
N GLY A 278 4.91 -11.31 -42.98
CA GLY A 278 3.85 -11.65 -42.03
C GLY A 278 4.39 -12.07 -40.66
N GLU A 279 5.67 -11.79 -40.38
CA GLU A 279 6.37 -12.15 -39.16
C GLU A 279 6.38 -10.99 -38.15
N ILE A 280 6.52 -11.33 -36.87
CA ILE A 280 6.60 -10.37 -35.76
C ILE A 280 7.76 -10.74 -34.83
N ASP A 281 8.43 -9.73 -34.26
CA ASP A 281 9.40 -9.95 -33.19
C ASP A 281 8.70 -10.04 -31.83
N TRP A 282 9.46 -10.39 -30.78
CA TRP A 282 8.92 -10.56 -29.43
C TRP A 282 8.23 -9.29 -28.91
N ALA A 283 8.82 -8.13 -29.14
CA ALA A 283 8.27 -6.85 -28.67
C ALA A 283 6.99 -6.47 -29.41
N THR A 284 6.91 -6.76 -30.72
CA THR A 284 5.70 -6.55 -31.51
C THR A 284 4.59 -7.50 -31.03
N GLY A 285 4.91 -8.77 -30.77
CA GLY A 285 3.96 -9.73 -30.18
C GLY A 285 3.46 -9.30 -28.80
N GLU A 286 4.34 -8.82 -27.93
CA GLU A 286 3.98 -8.27 -26.61
C GLU A 286 3.07 -7.04 -26.74
N ALA A 287 3.41 -6.10 -27.62
CA ALA A 287 2.61 -4.89 -27.85
C ALA A 287 1.23 -5.22 -28.43
N LEU A 288 1.14 -6.20 -29.34
CA LEU A 288 -0.11 -6.72 -29.90
C LEU A 288 -1.00 -7.31 -28.80
N ALA A 289 -0.44 -8.14 -27.92
CA ALA A 289 -1.18 -8.75 -26.80
C ALA A 289 -1.68 -7.71 -25.79
N ILE A 290 -0.84 -6.76 -25.39
CA ILE A 290 -1.25 -5.68 -24.48
C ILE A 290 -2.31 -4.81 -25.14
N GLY A 291 -2.08 -4.39 -26.39
CA GLY A 291 -2.98 -3.51 -27.13
C GLY A 291 -4.35 -4.14 -27.39
N SER A 292 -4.41 -5.45 -27.69
CA SER A 292 -5.70 -6.14 -27.87
C SER A 292 -6.50 -6.21 -26.57
N LEU A 293 -5.85 -6.51 -25.44
CA LEU A 293 -6.50 -6.50 -24.13
C LEU A 293 -7.08 -5.13 -23.78
N VAL A 294 -6.30 -4.07 -24.04
CA VAL A 294 -6.71 -2.67 -23.79
C VAL A 294 -7.89 -2.26 -24.67
N LEU A 295 -7.90 -2.67 -25.94
CA LEU A 295 -9.04 -2.49 -26.85
C LEU A 295 -10.30 -3.22 -26.37
N GLU A 296 -10.14 -4.40 -25.79
CA GLU A 296 -11.23 -5.25 -25.28
C GLU A 296 -11.77 -4.80 -23.90
N GLY A 297 -11.15 -3.79 -23.28
CA GLY A 297 -11.58 -3.25 -22.00
C GLY A 297 -10.79 -3.74 -20.79
N THR A 298 -9.81 -4.63 -21.00
CA THR A 298 -8.92 -5.09 -19.93
C THR A 298 -7.79 -4.10 -19.74
N SER A 299 -7.73 -3.47 -18.57
CA SER A 299 -6.63 -2.56 -18.24
C SER A 299 -5.35 -3.34 -17.94
N VAL A 300 -4.21 -2.82 -18.40
CA VAL A 300 -2.90 -3.45 -18.23
C VAL A 300 -1.97 -2.47 -17.53
N ARG A 301 -1.37 -2.93 -16.43
CA ARG A 301 -0.31 -2.22 -15.71
C ARG A 301 1.01 -2.95 -15.90
N LEU A 302 2.01 -2.25 -16.41
CA LEU A 302 3.38 -2.75 -16.59
C LEU A 302 4.32 -1.88 -15.76
N ALA A 303 4.83 -2.41 -14.67
CA ALA A 303 5.77 -1.74 -13.78
C ALA A 303 7.03 -2.57 -13.57
N GLY A 304 8.17 -1.90 -13.47
CA GLY A 304 9.47 -2.52 -13.19
C GLY A 304 10.62 -1.60 -13.60
N GLN A 305 11.84 -1.96 -13.24
CA GLN A 305 13.02 -1.14 -13.52
C GLN A 305 13.25 -1.06 -15.03
N ASP A 306 13.26 0.17 -15.56
CA ASP A 306 13.42 0.46 -17.00
C ASP A 306 12.37 -0.23 -17.90
N SER A 307 11.20 -0.59 -17.37
CA SER A 307 10.16 -1.33 -18.09
C SER A 307 9.61 -0.59 -19.32
N ARG A 308 9.62 0.75 -19.32
CA ARG A 308 9.15 1.56 -20.46
C ARG A 308 9.97 1.33 -21.72
N ARG A 309 11.30 1.41 -21.60
CA ARG A 309 12.24 1.12 -22.71
C ARG A 309 12.41 -0.38 -22.90
N GLY A 310 12.38 -1.12 -21.80
CA GLY A 310 12.91 -2.46 -21.65
C GLY A 310 14.42 -2.41 -21.42
N THR A 311 14.91 -3.21 -20.48
CA THR A 311 16.34 -3.34 -20.16
C THR A 311 17.17 -3.58 -21.42
N PHE A 312 16.71 -4.49 -22.29
CA PHE A 312 17.36 -4.84 -23.56
C PHE A 312 17.02 -3.89 -24.73
N SER A 313 16.43 -2.72 -24.46
CA SER A 313 16.04 -1.73 -25.48
C SER A 313 15.19 -2.33 -26.63
N HIS A 314 14.25 -3.20 -26.28
CA HIS A 314 13.41 -3.91 -27.24
C HIS A 314 11.98 -3.37 -27.28
N ARG A 315 11.46 -2.86 -26.14
CA ARG A 315 10.02 -2.62 -25.96
C ARG A 315 9.59 -1.24 -26.46
N HIS A 316 10.19 -0.18 -25.93
CA HIS A 316 9.84 1.21 -26.25
C HIS A 316 8.33 1.54 -26.12
N SER A 317 7.66 1.02 -25.08
CA SER A 317 6.25 1.33 -24.78
C SER A 317 6.03 2.79 -24.40
N THR A 318 7.09 3.50 -24.02
CA THR A 318 7.10 4.96 -23.91
C THR A 318 8.21 5.52 -24.77
N LEU A 319 7.86 6.49 -25.58
CA LEU A 319 8.77 7.27 -26.41
C LEU A 319 9.02 8.62 -25.76
N ILE A 320 10.24 9.09 -25.90
CA ILE A 320 10.68 10.40 -25.46
C ILE A 320 11.00 11.20 -26.72
N ASP A 321 10.41 12.38 -26.84
CA ASP A 321 10.68 13.30 -27.94
C ASP A 321 12.17 13.70 -27.91
N TYR A 322 12.83 13.59 -29.07
CA TYR A 322 14.26 13.80 -29.21
C TYR A 322 14.70 15.26 -28.99
N LEU A 323 13.78 16.23 -29.14
CA LEU A 323 14.07 17.66 -29.06
C LEU A 323 13.67 18.27 -27.71
N ASN A 324 12.59 17.77 -27.10
CA ASN A 324 11.98 18.43 -25.94
C ASN A 324 11.67 17.50 -24.75
N GLU A 325 11.99 16.20 -24.86
CA GLU A 325 11.80 15.20 -23.81
C GLU A 325 10.34 14.94 -23.38
N SER A 326 9.36 15.44 -24.14
CA SER A 326 7.95 15.12 -23.92
C SER A 326 7.73 13.62 -24.11
N ARG A 327 6.80 13.07 -23.32
CA ARG A 327 6.54 11.63 -23.26
C ARG A 327 5.32 11.27 -24.09
N PHE A 328 5.44 10.23 -24.90
CA PHE A 328 4.33 9.65 -25.64
C PHE A 328 4.22 8.15 -25.35
N VAL A 329 3.02 7.66 -25.03
CA VAL A 329 2.74 6.25 -24.74
C VAL A 329 1.74 5.74 -25.77
N PRO A 330 2.18 5.12 -26.88
CA PRO A 330 1.30 4.80 -28.00
C PRO A 330 0.09 3.95 -27.60
N LEU A 331 0.31 2.89 -26.82
CA LEU A 331 -0.73 1.95 -26.40
C LEU A 331 -1.74 2.55 -25.40
N ALA A 332 -1.42 3.67 -24.75
CA ALA A 332 -2.35 4.38 -23.88
C ALA A 332 -3.32 5.28 -24.67
N GLN A 333 -3.12 5.45 -25.98
CA GLN A 333 -3.91 6.33 -26.85
C GLN A 333 -4.55 5.60 -28.03
N ILE A 334 -4.75 4.27 -27.93
CA ILE A 334 -5.40 3.49 -28.99
C ILE A 334 -6.85 3.98 -29.16
N PRO A 335 -7.25 4.45 -30.36
CA PRO A 335 -8.60 4.93 -30.60
C PRO A 335 -9.65 3.85 -30.33
N GLY A 336 -10.67 4.19 -29.55
CA GLY A 336 -11.77 3.27 -29.21
C GLY A 336 -11.47 2.27 -28.10
N ALA A 337 -10.27 2.30 -27.49
CA ALA A 337 -9.98 1.49 -26.32
C ALA A 337 -10.82 1.91 -25.11
N THR A 338 -11.32 0.92 -24.39
CA THR A 338 -12.07 1.11 -23.13
C THR A 338 -11.25 0.73 -21.90
N GLY A 339 -10.18 -0.04 -22.07
CA GLY A 339 -9.19 -0.33 -21.04
C GLY A 339 -8.14 0.78 -20.93
N LYS A 340 -7.41 0.80 -19.83
CA LYS A 340 -6.30 1.73 -19.60
C LYS A 340 -4.96 0.98 -19.67
N PHE A 341 -3.96 1.56 -20.33
CA PHE A 341 -2.58 1.08 -20.28
C PHE A 341 -1.73 2.01 -19.43
N TRP A 342 -1.16 1.46 -18.36
CA TRP A 342 -0.21 2.18 -17.52
C TRP A 342 1.15 1.52 -17.58
N VAL A 343 2.18 2.32 -17.87
CA VAL A 343 3.56 1.85 -17.90
C VAL A 343 4.45 2.76 -17.06
N TYR A 344 5.16 2.15 -16.11
CA TYR A 344 6.00 2.84 -15.16
C TYR A 344 7.39 2.21 -15.11
N ASP A 345 8.41 3.07 -15.06
CA ASP A 345 9.71 2.64 -14.55
C ASP A 345 9.62 2.70 -13.02
N SER A 346 9.85 1.58 -12.35
CA SER A 346 9.83 1.51 -10.90
C SER A 346 11.03 2.23 -10.30
N LEU A 347 10.95 2.56 -9.01
CA LEU A 347 12.16 2.80 -8.23
C LEU A 347 13.02 1.52 -8.16
N LEU A 348 14.26 1.66 -7.72
CA LEU A 348 15.21 0.56 -7.55
C LEU A 348 14.90 -0.23 -6.27
N SER A 349 13.75 -0.87 -6.24
CA SER A 349 13.24 -1.74 -5.18
C SER A 349 12.52 -2.91 -5.83
N GLU A 350 12.80 -4.12 -5.36
CA GLU A 350 12.08 -5.32 -5.77
C GLU A 350 11.02 -5.70 -4.75
N TYR A 351 11.35 -5.64 -3.45
CA TYR A 351 10.50 -6.22 -2.42
C TYR A 351 9.21 -5.43 -2.22
N ALA A 352 9.32 -4.12 -1.96
CA ALA A 352 8.15 -3.29 -1.87
C ALA A 352 7.45 -3.18 -3.25
N ALA A 353 8.19 -3.07 -4.35
CA ALA A 353 7.57 -2.88 -5.67
C ALA A 353 6.70 -4.09 -6.06
N LEU A 354 7.19 -5.31 -5.82
CA LEU A 354 6.41 -6.51 -6.05
C LEU A 354 5.23 -6.63 -5.08
N GLY A 355 5.42 -6.25 -3.80
CA GLY A 355 4.33 -6.18 -2.83
C GLY A 355 3.23 -5.21 -3.27
N PHE A 356 3.60 -4.09 -3.89
CA PHE A 356 2.66 -3.11 -4.45
C PHE A 356 1.91 -3.67 -5.65
N GLU A 357 2.56 -4.37 -6.58
CA GLU A 357 1.87 -4.96 -7.73
C GLU A 357 1.04 -6.21 -7.35
N TYR A 358 1.29 -6.81 -6.18
CA TYR A 358 0.45 -7.88 -5.62
C TYR A 358 -0.85 -7.33 -5.02
N GLY A 359 -0.80 -6.14 -4.42
CA GLY A 359 -1.94 -5.47 -3.82
C GLY A 359 -2.82 -4.79 -4.85
#